data_AF-A0A1X9MBG9-F1
#
_entry.id   AF-A0A1X9MBG9-F1
#
_cell.length_a   1.000
_cell.length_b   1.000
_cell.length_c   1.000
_cell.angle_alpha   90.00
_cell.angle_beta   90.00
_cell.angle_gamma   90.00
#
_symmetry.space_group_name_H-M   'P 1'
#
loop_
_entity.id
_entity.type
_entity.pdbx_description
1 polymer ?
#
loop_
_entity_poly.entity_id
_entity_poly.type
_entity_poly.pdbx_seq_one_letter_code
_entity_poly.pdbx_strand_id
1 'polypeptide(L)'
;MLKIGEMNRSFNEEEETYYYYSEQMLNDKVVIKENTFMTIDDNVETIISVEHLNDLDAEDFTMYWDDLLSPIQSYRIIKDIYELYQEHSLSSFLEIIRELSVSYTSALMQSREENKQRIVDGIRETFNSFEVVQV
;
A
#
# COMPACT_ATOMS: atom_id res chain seq x y z
N MET A 1 -11.20 -18.31 -2.23
CA MET A 1 -11.11 -16.93 -1.72
C MET A 1 -10.65 -17.02 -0.27
N LEU A 2 -9.41 -16.60 0.03
CA LEU A 2 -8.91 -16.51 1.40
C LEU A 2 -9.44 -15.20 2.01
N LYS A 3 -10.25 -15.29 3.07
CA LYS A 3 -10.69 -14.12 3.84
C LYS A 3 -9.69 -13.87 4.97
N ILE A 4 -9.12 -12.66 5.01
CA ILE A 4 -8.34 -12.17 6.15
C ILE A 4 -9.29 -11.31 6.97
N GLY A 5 -10.11 -11.91 7.84
CA GLY A 5 -11.20 -11.18 8.51
C GLY A 5 -12.14 -10.49 7.50
N GLU A 6 -12.40 -9.20 7.71
CA GLU A 6 -13.19 -8.33 6.81
C GLU A 6 -12.37 -7.69 5.68
N MET A 7 -11.08 -8.02 5.55
CA MET A 7 -10.22 -7.48 4.50
C MET A 7 -10.49 -8.17 3.15
N ASN A 8 -10.74 -7.35 2.14
CA ASN A 8 -10.92 -7.71 0.74
C ASN A 8 -9.57 -7.72 0.00
N ARG A 9 -9.55 -8.39 -1.14
CA ARG A 9 -8.41 -8.41 -2.06
C ARG A 9 -8.89 -8.22 -3.50
N SER A 10 -8.28 -7.29 -4.23
CA SER A 10 -8.44 -7.15 -5.69
C SER A 10 -7.10 -7.30 -6.39
N PHE A 11 -7.14 -7.69 -7.66
CA PHE A 11 -5.98 -7.72 -8.55
C PHE A 11 -6.23 -6.72 -9.68
N ASN A 12 -5.25 -5.86 -9.96
CA ASN A 12 -5.25 -4.98 -11.13
C ASN A 12 -4.33 -5.58 -12.18
N GLU A 13 -4.93 -5.97 -13.31
CA GLU A 13 -4.22 -6.62 -14.41
C GLU A 13 -3.27 -5.66 -15.14
N GLU A 14 -3.55 -4.34 -15.16
CA GLU A 14 -2.73 -3.36 -15.87
C GLU A 14 -1.43 -3.06 -15.13
N GLU A 15 -1.49 -3.02 -13.79
CA GLU A 15 -0.32 -2.78 -12.93
C GLU A 15 0.35 -4.05 -12.43
N GLU A 16 -0.28 -5.22 -12.64
CA GLU A 16 0.10 -6.50 -12.02
C GLU A 16 0.17 -6.43 -10.47
N THR A 17 -0.67 -5.57 -9.88
CA THR A 17 -0.71 -5.27 -8.44
C THR A 17 -1.86 -5.98 -7.72
N TYR A 18 -1.60 -6.52 -6.53
CA TYR A 18 -2.66 -6.87 -5.58
C TYR A 18 -2.90 -5.73 -4.59
N TYR A 19 -4.17 -5.40 -4.35
CA TYR A 19 -4.56 -4.46 -3.30
C TYR A 19 -5.35 -5.19 -2.21
N TYR A 20 -5.09 -4.80 -0.96
CA TYR A 20 -5.75 -5.30 0.22
C TYR A 20 -6.35 -4.14 1.02
N TYR A 21 -7.64 -4.25 1.35
CA TYR A 21 -8.39 -3.14 1.95
C TYR A 21 -9.64 -3.63 2.71
N SER A 22 -10.10 -2.85 3.68
CA SER A 22 -11.45 -2.93 4.25
C SER A 22 -12.24 -1.67 3.92
N GLU A 23 -13.56 -1.67 4.15
CA GLU A 23 -14.36 -0.44 3.97
C GLU A 23 -13.86 0.71 4.85
N GLN A 24 -13.44 0.39 6.08
CA GLN A 24 -12.88 1.38 7.00
C GLN A 24 -11.57 1.97 6.46
N MET A 25 -10.66 1.12 5.94
CA MET A 25 -9.41 1.59 5.34
C MET A 25 -9.68 2.50 4.14
N LEU A 26 -10.62 2.15 3.26
CA LEU A 26 -10.95 3.00 2.11
C LEU A 26 -11.55 4.35 2.53
N ASN A 27 -12.35 4.39 3.60
CA ASN A 27 -12.86 5.64 4.16
C ASN A 27 -11.75 6.49 4.78
N ASP A 28 -10.79 5.86 5.44
CA ASP A 28 -9.58 6.48 5.98
C ASP A 28 -8.53 6.74 4.89
N LYS A 29 -8.83 6.40 3.63
CA LYS A 29 -7.94 6.54 2.47
C LYS A 29 -6.58 5.86 2.69
N VAL A 30 -6.63 4.62 3.18
CA VAL A 30 -5.51 3.70 3.37
C VAL A 30 -5.69 2.45 2.50
N VAL A 31 -4.61 1.93 1.92
CA VAL A 31 -4.61 0.66 1.18
C VAL A 31 -3.25 -0.03 1.31
N ILE A 32 -3.23 -1.36 1.30
CA ILE A 32 -1.98 -2.14 1.23
C ILE A 32 -1.81 -2.63 -0.20
N LYS A 33 -0.61 -2.45 -0.77
CA LYS A 33 -0.23 -2.92 -2.10
C LYS A 33 0.80 -4.02 -2.00
N GLU A 34 0.65 -5.03 -2.86
CA GLU A 34 1.65 -6.07 -3.09
C GLU A 34 1.95 -6.14 -4.58
N ASN A 35 3.23 -5.99 -4.91
CA ASN A 35 3.76 -6.06 -6.25
C ASN A 35 4.85 -7.13 -6.33
N THR A 36 4.87 -7.87 -7.43
CA THR A 36 5.95 -8.79 -7.76
C THR A 36 6.48 -8.44 -9.14
N PHE A 37 7.78 -8.20 -9.26
CA PHE A 37 8.39 -7.81 -10.53
C PHE A 37 9.77 -8.42 -10.70
N MET A 38 10.24 -8.46 -11.94
CA MET A 38 11.57 -8.90 -12.29
C MET A 38 12.52 -7.71 -12.34
N THR A 39 13.68 -7.83 -11.69
CA THR A 39 14.73 -6.81 -11.71
C THR A 39 15.61 -6.92 -12.95
N ILE A 40 16.49 -5.94 -13.15
CA ILE A 40 17.45 -5.91 -14.26
C ILE A 40 18.44 -7.10 -14.18
N ASP A 41 18.66 -7.65 -12.98
CA ASP A 41 19.57 -8.77 -12.73
C ASP A 41 18.86 -10.14 -12.80
N ASP A 42 17.68 -10.21 -13.43
CA ASP A 42 16.82 -11.40 -13.55
C ASP A 42 16.35 -12.00 -12.21
N ASN A 43 16.43 -11.23 -11.11
CA ASN A 43 15.85 -11.62 -9.82
C ASN A 43 14.36 -11.29 -9.78
N VAL A 44 13.58 -12.06 -9.03
CA VAL A 44 12.17 -11.77 -8.76
C VAL A 44 12.07 -11.24 -7.34
N GLU A 45 11.50 -10.05 -7.19
CA GLU A 45 11.34 -9.36 -5.92
C GLU A 45 9.86 -9.16 -5.59
N THR A 46 9.57 -9.05 -4.30
CA THR A 46 8.25 -8.63 -3.80
C THR A 46 8.38 -7.28 -3.11
N ILE A 47 7.48 -6.36 -3.44
CA ILE A 47 7.26 -5.13 -2.69
C ILE A 47 5.90 -5.21 -2.01
N ILE A 48 5.87 -4.93 -0.71
CA ILE A 48 4.64 -4.68 0.04
C ILE A 48 4.71 -3.25 0.58
N SER A 49 3.71 -2.43 0.26
CA SER A 49 3.62 -1.06 0.75
C SER A 49 2.25 -0.70 1.28
N VAL A 50 2.19 0.35 2.09
CA VAL A 50 0.95 0.97 2.55
C VAL A 50 0.88 2.37 1.94
N GLU A 51 -0.18 2.65 1.19
CA GLU A 51 -0.46 3.98 0.67
C GLU A 51 -1.52 4.67 1.53
N HIS A 52 -1.31 5.96 1.78
CA HIS A 52 -2.26 6.83 2.48
C HIS A 52 -2.42 8.14 1.71
N LEU A 53 -3.68 8.57 1.52
CA LEU A 53 -4.01 9.81 0.83
C LEU A 53 -4.89 10.68 1.72
N ASN A 54 -4.47 11.92 1.97
CA ASN A 54 -5.33 12.91 2.61
C ASN A 54 -5.32 14.23 1.82
N ASP A 55 -6.08 15.21 2.29
CA ASP A 55 -6.23 16.49 1.60
C ASP A 55 -4.91 17.28 1.47
N LEU A 56 -3.90 16.94 2.29
CA LEU A 56 -2.62 17.66 2.36
C LEU A 56 -1.45 16.89 1.74
N ASP A 57 -1.45 15.56 1.82
CA ASP A 57 -0.32 14.73 1.43
C ASP A 57 -0.74 13.39 0.82
N ALA A 58 0.20 12.80 0.09
CA ALA A 58 0.15 11.44 -0.40
C ALA A 58 1.42 10.72 0.05
N GLU A 59 1.25 9.61 0.77
CA GLU A 59 2.31 8.90 1.49
C GLU A 59 2.35 7.44 1.05
N ASP A 60 3.56 6.93 0.81
CA ASP A 60 3.84 5.50 0.54
C ASP A 60 4.88 4.99 1.55
N PHE A 61 4.50 3.96 2.29
CA PHE A 61 5.31 3.30 3.31
C PHE A 61 5.67 1.91 2.81
N THR A 62 6.90 1.72 2.33
CA THR A 62 7.39 0.41 1.89
C THR A 62 7.71 -0.44 3.13
N MET A 63 6.96 -1.52 3.33
CA MET A 63 7.08 -2.42 4.48
C MET A 63 8.01 -3.59 4.21
N TYR A 64 8.10 -4.00 2.95
CA TYR A 64 9.01 -5.04 2.50
C TYR A 64 9.42 -4.74 1.06
N TRP A 65 10.71 -4.91 0.77
CA TRP A 65 11.25 -4.86 -0.58
C TRP A 65 12.53 -5.68 -0.62
N ASP A 66 12.43 -6.92 -1.08
CA ASP A 66 13.54 -7.86 -1.21
C ASP A 66 13.10 -9.05 -2.08
N ASP A 67 13.81 -10.18 -1.94
CA ASP A 67 13.50 -11.49 -2.50
C ASP A 67 11.98 -11.83 -2.57
N LEU A 68 11.60 -12.59 -3.60
CA LEU A 68 10.25 -13.11 -3.77
C LEU A 68 9.73 -13.81 -2.50
N LEU A 69 8.61 -13.32 -1.99
CA LEU A 69 7.92 -13.94 -0.87
C LEU A 69 7.07 -15.12 -1.33
N SER A 70 7.08 -16.19 -0.53
CA SER A 70 6.05 -17.22 -0.69
C SER A 70 4.68 -16.67 -0.30
N PRO A 71 3.56 -17.20 -0.85
CA PRO A 71 2.23 -16.68 -0.56
C PRO A 71 1.88 -16.62 0.94
N ILE A 72 2.43 -17.53 1.76
CA ILE A 72 2.19 -17.53 3.21
C ILE A 72 2.99 -16.44 3.94
N GLN A 73 4.15 -16.04 3.42
CA GLN A 73 4.93 -14.93 3.98
C GLN A 73 4.27 -13.60 3.67
N SER A 74 3.90 -13.34 2.41
CA SER A 74 3.15 -12.14 2.03
C SER A 74 1.87 -12.02 2.86
N TYR A 75 1.11 -13.11 2.95
CA TYR A 75 -0.11 -13.17 3.75
C TYR A 75 0.10 -12.74 5.22
N ARG A 76 1.19 -13.19 5.85
CA ARG A 76 1.48 -12.84 7.25
C ARG A 76 1.81 -11.36 7.39
N ILE A 77 2.66 -10.81 6.52
CA ILE A 77 3.01 -9.39 6.55
C ILE A 77 1.78 -8.51 6.38
N ILE A 78 0.95 -8.80 5.37
CA ILE A 78 -0.28 -8.05 5.09
C ILE A 78 -1.25 -8.17 6.28
N LYS A 79 -1.39 -9.37 6.86
CA LYS A 79 -2.22 -9.58 8.05
C LYS A 79 -1.73 -8.78 9.25
N ASP A 80 -0.42 -8.78 9.51
CA ASP A 80 0.16 -8.07 10.64
C ASP A 80 -0.01 -6.54 10.48
N ILE A 81 0.13 -6.01 9.26
CA ILE A 81 -0.18 -4.61 8.95
C ILE A 81 -1.66 -4.30 9.20
N TYR A 82 -2.56 -5.18 8.75
CA TYR A 82 -3.99 -5.00 8.95
C TYR A 82 -4.41 -5.04 10.42
N GLU A 83 -3.86 -5.97 11.20
CA GLU A 83 -4.09 -6.06 12.64
C GLU A 83 -3.58 -4.80 13.35
N LEU A 84 -2.41 -4.30 12.97
CA LEU A 84 -1.88 -3.03 13.49
C LEU A 84 -2.82 -1.84 13.18
N TYR A 85 -3.37 -1.78 11.97
CA TYR A 85 -4.36 -0.76 11.60
C TYR A 85 -5.62 -0.84 12.48
N GLN A 86 -6.07 -2.04 12.82
CA GLN A 86 -7.28 -2.25 13.65
C GLN A 86 -7.06 -1.94 15.13
N GLU A 87 -5.84 -2.11 15.65
CA GLU A 87 -5.51 -1.93 17.06
C GLU A 87 -5.20 -0.47 17.45
N HIS A 88 -4.99 0.41 16.47
CA HIS A 88 -4.53 1.78 16.68
C HIS A 88 -5.43 2.82 16.00
N SER A 89 -5.39 4.07 16.48
CA SER A 89 -5.96 5.18 15.70
C SER A 89 -5.16 5.38 14.42
N LEU A 90 -5.78 5.94 13.37
CA LEU A 90 -5.11 6.21 12.10
C LEU A 90 -3.78 6.95 12.29
N SER A 91 -3.76 8.00 13.14
CA SER A 91 -2.53 8.75 13.41
C SER A 91 -1.41 7.91 14.01
N SER A 92 -1.74 7.05 14.99
CA SER A 92 -0.76 6.17 15.63
C SER A 92 -0.32 5.05 14.71
N PHE A 93 -1.24 4.48 13.92
CA PHE A 93 -0.91 3.52 12.88
C PHE A 93 0.09 4.09 11.87
N LEU A 94 -0.15 5.30 11.35
CA LEU A 94 0.74 5.96 10.39
C LEU A 94 2.12 6.27 10.98
N GLU A 95 2.18 6.66 12.26
CA GLU A 95 3.45 6.86 12.96
C GLU A 95 4.23 5.55 13.09
N ILE A 96 3.59 4.49 13.57
CA ILE A 96 4.23 3.17 13.74
C ILE A 96 4.69 2.63 12.39
N ILE A 97 3.85 2.69 11.34
CA ILE A 97 4.19 2.13 10.05
C ILE A 97 5.33 2.90 9.37
N ARG A 98 5.41 4.22 9.58
CA ARG A 98 6.56 5.02 9.16
C ARG A 98 7.85 4.55 9.84
N GLU A 99 7.82 4.31 11.15
CA GLU A 99 8.99 3.83 11.90
C GLU A 99 9.44 2.42 11.47
N LEU A 100 8.48 1.55 11.13
CA LEU A 100 8.75 0.18 10.69
C LEU A 100 9.09 0.05 9.20
N SER A 101 8.78 1.06 8.39
CA SER A 101 9.01 1.02 6.95
C SER A 101 10.50 0.96 6.60
N VAL A 102 10.85 0.15 5.59
CA VAL A 102 12.21 0.12 5.02
C VAL A 102 12.50 1.34 4.14
N SER A 103 11.44 1.94 3.61
CA SER A 103 11.48 3.17 2.83
C SER A 103 10.16 3.92 3.02
N TYR A 104 10.24 5.25 3.02
CA TYR A 104 9.09 6.13 3.17
C TYR A 104 9.19 7.29 2.18
N THR A 105 8.11 7.51 1.44
CA THR A 105 7.98 8.61 0.49
C THR A 105 6.74 9.42 0.80
N SER A 106 6.88 10.75 0.86
CA SER A 106 5.77 11.69 0.94
C SER A 106 5.88 12.72 -0.18
N ALA A 107 4.73 13.12 -0.72
CA ALA A 107 4.63 14.15 -1.72
C ALA A 107 5.07 15.52 -1.15
N LEU A 108 4.67 15.85 0.07
CA LEU A 108 5.09 17.09 0.76
C LEU A 108 6.59 17.14 1.07
N MET A 109 7.25 16.00 1.20
CA MET A 109 8.70 15.94 1.42
C MET A 109 9.52 16.13 0.14
N GLN A 110 8.90 16.18 -1.03
CA GLN A 110 9.61 16.37 -2.29
C GLN A 110 10.00 17.83 -2.51
N SER A 111 11.26 18.06 -2.88
CA SER A 111 11.75 19.39 -3.25
C SER A 111 11.37 19.81 -4.68
N ARG A 112 10.99 18.86 -5.54
CA ARG A 112 10.60 19.08 -6.93
C ARG A 112 9.11 18.85 -7.11
N GLU A 113 8.41 19.83 -7.68
CA GLU A 113 6.96 19.74 -7.90
C GLU A 113 6.57 18.56 -8.79
N GLU A 114 7.38 18.23 -9.79
CA GLU A 114 7.17 17.06 -10.65
C GLU A 114 7.14 15.75 -9.85
N ASN A 115 8.04 15.60 -8.86
CA ASN A 115 8.09 14.41 -8.01
C ASN A 115 6.87 14.37 -7.08
N LYS A 116 6.49 15.51 -6.51
CA LYS A 116 5.31 15.65 -5.67
C LYS A 116 4.06 15.24 -6.43
N GLN A 117 3.87 15.80 -7.62
CA GLN A 117 2.71 15.53 -8.47
C GLN A 117 2.65 14.04 -8.87
N ARG A 118 3.79 13.44 -9.23
CA ARG A 118 3.88 12.02 -9.54
C ARG A 118 3.44 11.11 -8.38
N ILE A 119 3.80 11.43 -7.14
CA ILE A 119 3.38 10.65 -5.96
C ILE A 119 1.87 10.81 -5.73
N VAL A 120 1.38 12.06 -5.78
CA VAL A 120 -0.05 12.35 -5.60
C VAL A 120 -0.89 11.64 -6.65
N ASP A 121 -0.50 11.72 -7.93
CA ASP A 121 -1.26 11.12 -9.01
C ASP A 121 -1.26 9.59 -8.92
N GLY A 122 -0.10 8.97 -8.65
CA GLY A 122 -0.02 7.51 -8.50
C GLY A 122 -0.90 6.98 -7.36
N ILE A 123 -0.86 7.60 -6.19
CA ILE A 123 -1.69 7.17 -5.05
C ILE A 123 -3.17 7.51 -5.32
N ARG A 124 -3.48 8.65 -5.95
CA ARG A 124 -4.86 9.00 -6.29
C ARG A 124 -5.46 8.04 -7.32
N GLU A 125 -4.68 7.62 -8.31
CA GLU A 125 -5.10 6.60 -9.29
C GLU A 125 -5.42 5.27 -8.61
N THR A 126 -4.61 4.84 -7.63
CA THR A 126 -4.93 3.70 -6.77
C THR A 126 -6.35 3.84 -6.18
N PHE A 127 -6.67 4.98 -5.54
CA PHE A 127 -7.98 5.15 -4.88
C PHE A 127 -9.15 5.30 -5.86
N ASN A 128 -8.94 5.95 -7.00
CA ASN A 128 -9.96 6.09 -8.05
C ASN A 128 -10.39 4.72 -8.60
N SER A 129 -9.48 3.75 -8.64
CA SER A 129 -9.79 2.38 -9.11
C SER A 129 -10.86 1.68 -8.24
N PHE A 130 -11.00 2.06 -6.96
CA PHE A 130 -12.03 1.50 -6.08
C PHE A 130 -13.38 2.21 -6.21
N GLU A 131 -13.39 3.50 -6.58
CA GLU A 131 -14.62 4.28 -6.73
C GLU A 131 -15.40 3.86 -7.99
N VAL A 132 -14.71 3.42 -9.05
CA VAL A 132 -15.33 2.92 -10.28
C VAL A 132 -16.05 1.57 -10.09
N VAL A 133 -15.66 0.78 -9.07
CA VAL A 133 -16.22 -0.56 -8.80
C VAL A 133 -17.53 -0.51 -7.97
N GLN A 134 -17.89 0.66 -7.41
CA GLN A 134 -19.09 0.83 -6.57
C GLN A 134 -20.35 1.31 -7.34
N VAL A 135 -20.39 1.21 -8.67
CA VAL A 135 -21.54 1.60 -9.52
C VAL A 135 -22.34 0.40 -10.02
#